data_AF-A0A2W7AA40-F1
#
_entry.id   AF-A0A2W7AA40-F1
#
_cell.length_a   1.000
_cell.length_b   1.000
_cell.length_c   1.000
_cell.angle_alpha   90.00
_cell.angle_beta   90.00
_cell.angle_gamma   90.00
#
_symmetry.space_group_name_H-M   'P 1'
#
loop_
_entity.id
_entity.type
_entity.pdbx_description
1 polymer ?
#
loop_
_entity_poly.entity_id
_entity_poly.type
_entity_poly.pdbx_seq_one_letter_code
_entity_poly.pdbx_strand_id
1 'polypeptide(L)'
;LQSSLCALAQRCPLPAPPHPEAVPVVLFNPLNWARSEVVAIALSAAMASTPWQAQNAEGQALLTQSVTQSTGAESLLVYVPAIPSVGYRLIWLVPSAVAQPSSPPAGWVLENDQLRATVDPATGAIASLIDKATDTETFQGSGNQLQVFKDAGQYWDAWNIAPDYQDHPQDHFQLQSLAWVESGPVRQTLRIVHAFNQSTITQDYCLDVNSPLLAVHTQVDWHETQVVLKVAFPLTVSAAEATYEIPFGAIARATTPITPQDSAKWEVPALRWADLSDGERGVSILTDYKHGFDATANQLRLTLLKAPVWPDPGCDRGLQTFSYAIYPHAQGWQQAKTVQAARSFNLPIQACIVPNSAALTGGKFAASFLDLGDTTFVLSAFKQAEGDQNQYILRGYESAGAESTITLSGALPVAAIGPVNLLEQPQEKNAWNALAAWQVLSLAIAPSQAKL
;
A
#
# COMPACT_ATOMS: atom_id res chain seq x y z
N LEU A 1 -17.73 -3.68 -7.87
CA LEU A 1 -16.65 -4.60 -7.46
C LEU A 1 -17.15 -5.64 -6.46
N GLN A 2 -17.58 -5.25 -5.25
CA GLN A 2 -17.97 -6.20 -4.19
C GLN A 2 -19.00 -7.25 -4.65
N SER A 3 -20.05 -6.85 -5.39
CA SER A 3 -21.05 -7.80 -5.91
C SER A 3 -20.44 -8.87 -6.82
N SER A 4 -19.46 -8.51 -7.65
CA SER A 4 -18.75 -9.44 -8.54
C SER A 4 -17.86 -10.41 -7.75
N LEU A 5 -17.16 -9.91 -6.73
CA LEU A 5 -16.34 -10.75 -5.85
C LEU A 5 -17.19 -11.70 -5.01
N CYS A 6 -18.33 -11.25 -4.47
CA CYS A 6 -19.28 -12.12 -3.77
C CYS A 6 -19.83 -13.21 -4.70
N ALA A 7 -20.15 -12.87 -5.96
CA ALA A 7 -20.59 -13.86 -6.94
C ALA A 7 -19.49 -14.90 -7.29
N LEU A 8 -18.22 -14.49 -7.32
CA LEU A 8 -17.09 -15.41 -7.45
C LEU A 8 -16.92 -16.28 -6.20
N ALA A 9 -17.02 -15.68 -5.01
CA ALA A 9 -16.85 -16.37 -3.73
C ALA A 9 -17.89 -17.49 -3.54
N GLN A 10 -19.13 -17.26 -3.99
CA GLN A 10 -20.20 -18.28 -3.98
C GLN A 10 -19.91 -19.48 -4.90
N ARG A 11 -18.98 -19.35 -5.85
CA ARG A 11 -18.54 -20.43 -6.74
C ARG A 11 -17.24 -21.10 -6.28
N CYS A 12 -16.60 -20.59 -5.24
CA CYS A 12 -15.41 -21.23 -4.67
C CYS A 12 -15.82 -22.52 -3.94
N PRO A 13 -15.00 -23.59 -4.04
CA PRO A 13 -15.19 -24.80 -3.25
C PRO A 13 -15.20 -24.50 -1.75
N LEU A 14 -16.15 -25.09 -1.02
CA LEU A 14 -16.26 -24.97 0.44
C LEU A 14 -16.17 -26.37 1.05
N PRO A 15 -15.19 -26.64 1.94
CA PRO A 15 -15.16 -27.88 2.71
C PRO A 15 -16.30 -27.90 3.73
N ALA A 16 -16.49 -29.05 4.39
CA ALA A 16 -17.39 -29.13 5.52
C ALA A 16 -16.98 -28.09 6.59
N PRO A 17 -17.93 -27.35 7.17
CA PRO A 17 -17.62 -26.33 8.14
C PRO A 17 -16.97 -26.96 9.39
N PRO A 18 -15.87 -26.39 9.90
CA PRO A 18 -15.16 -26.93 11.06
C PRO A 18 -15.92 -26.72 12.39
N HIS A 19 -16.94 -25.86 12.40
CA HIS A 19 -17.83 -25.60 13.53
C HIS A 19 -19.24 -25.27 13.00
N PRO A 20 -20.35 -25.61 13.69
CA PRO A 20 -21.71 -25.32 13.23
C PRO A 20 -21.99 -23.84 12.94
N GLU A 21 -21.32 -22.94 13.67
CA GLU A 21 -21.41 -21.49 13.51
C GLU A 21 -20.23 -20.90 12.72
N ALA A 22 -19.42 -21.74 12.06
CA ALA A 22 -18.30 -21.26 11.27
C ALA A 22 -18.79 -20.44 10.06
N VAL A 23 -18.13 -19.31 9.80
CA VAL A 23 -18.45 -18.43 8.69
C VAL A 23 -17.32 -18.47 7.66
N PRO A 24 -17.57 -18.91 6.42
CA PRO A 24 -16.55 -18.95 5.38
C PRO A 24 -16.25 -17.54 4.85
N VAL A 25 -14.97 -17.23 4.71
CA VAL A 25 -14.50 -15.97 4.12
C VAL A 25 -13.53 -16.26 2.99
N VAL A 26 -13.82 -15.75 1.81
CA VAL A 26 -12.93 -15.83 0.63
C VAL A 26 -12.20 -14.52 0.47
N LEU A 27 -10.88 -14.61 0.38
CA LEU A 27 -9.96 -13.48 0.28
C LEU A 27 -9.42 -13.42 -1.14
N PHE A 28 -9.60 -12.30 -1.82
CA PHE A 28 -9.15 -12.11 -3.19
C PHE A 28 -7.92 -11.21 -3.26
N ASN A 29 -6.89 -11.68 -3.95
CA ASN A 29 -5.71 -10.90 -4.27
C ASN A 29 -5.73 -10.50 -5.75
N PRO A 30 -5.86 -9.19 -6.07
CA PRO A 30 -5.87 -8.73 -7.46
C PRO A 30 -4.47 -8.63 -8.10
N LEU A 31 -3.39 -8.73 -7.32
CA LEU A 31 -2.02 -8.54 -7.80
C LEU A 31 -1.44 -9.84 -8.36
N ASN A 32 -0.52 -9.73 -9.33
CA ASN A 32 0.05 -10.89 -10.02
C ASN A 32 1.22 -11.57 -9.29
N TRP A 33 1.38 -11.33 -8.00
CA TRP A 33 2.27 -12.07 -7.09
C TRP A 33 1.49 -12.53 -5.85
N ALA A 34 1.95 -13.64 -5.26
CA ALA A 34 1.43 -14.08 -3.98
C ALA A 34 1.92 -13.16 -2.85
N ARG A 35 1.11 -12.96 -1.81
CA ARG A 35 1.48 -12.14 -0.65
C ARG A 35 0.85 -12.64 0.64
N SER A 36 1.50 -12.32 1.75
CA SER A 36 0.96 -12.49 3.09
C SER A 36 0.56 -11.10 3.60
N GLU A 37 -0.62 -10.98 4.21
CA GLU A 37 -1.16 -9.66 4.60
C GLU A 37 -2.06 -9.78 5.82
N VAL A 38 -2.13 -8.70 6.61
CA VAL A 38 -3.16 -8.53 7.64
C VAL A 38 -4.43 -8.03 6.95
N VAL A 39 -5.50 -8.82 7.02
CA VAL A 39 -6.79 -8.49 6.41
C VAL A 39 -7.78 -8.11 7.50
N ALA A 40 -8.41 -6.95 7.35
CA ALA A 40 -9.52 -6.53 8.20
C ALA A 40 -10.85 -7.08 7.66
N ILE A 41 -11.53 -7.91 8.46
CA ILE A 41 -12.83 -8.49 8.12
C ILE A 41 -13.89 -7.79 8.96
N ALA A 42 -14.72 -6.97 8.32
CA ALA A 42 -15.84 -6.31 8.99
C ALA A 42 -16.87 -7.33 9.47
N LEU A 43 -17.20 -7.28 10.76
CA LEU A 43 -18.20 -8.15 11.37
C LEU A 43 -19.57 -7.50 11.26
N SER A 44 -20.57 -8.29 10.85
CA SER A 44 -21.96 -7.80 10.85
C SER A 44 -22.49 -7.63 12.27
N ALA A 45 -23.54 -6.84 12.46
CA ALA A 45 -24.19 -6.68 13.78
C ALA A 45 -24.66 -8.02 14.39
N ALA A 46 -24.98 -9.03 13.56
CA ALA A 46 -25.36 -10.36 14.02
C ALA A 46 -24.16 -11.20 14.52
N MET A 47 -22.94 -10.83 14.12
CA MET A 47 -21.70 -11.45 14.55
C MET A 47 -21.02 -10.67 15.68
N ALA A 48 -21.46 -9.42 15.91
CA ALA A 48 -20.92 -8.56 16.94
C ALA A 48 -21.15 -9.16 18.34
N SER A 49 -20.28 -8.81 19.29
CA SER A 49 -20.31 -9.34 20.68
C SER A 49 -19.98 -10.84 20.86
N THR A 50 -19.85 -11.61 19.77
CA THR A 50 -19.24 -12.95 19.80
C THR A 50 -17.74 -12.81 19.53
N PRO A 51 -16.84 -13.32 20.38
CA PRO A 51 -15.42 -13.35 20.05
C PRO A 51 -15.16 -14.34 18.91
N TRP A 52 -14.43 -13.91 17.89
CA TRP A 52 -14.10 -14.73 16.71
C TRP A 52 -12.61 -14.99 16.63
N GLN A 53 -12.26 -16.16 16.11
CA GLN A 53 -10.92 -16.49 15.62
C GLN A 53 -11.00 -16.91 14.15
N ALA A 54 -9.85 -17.06 13.51
CA ALA A 54 -9.77 -17.52 12.14
C ALA A 54 -8.88 -18.75 12.03
N GLN A 55 -9.18 -19.62 11.07
CA GLN A 55 -8.35 -20.75 10.68
C GLN A 55 -8.34 -20.89 9.15
N ASN A 56 -7.29 -21.51 8.61
CA ASN A 56 -7.26 -21.83 7.18
C ASN A 56 -8.20 -23.00 6.84
N ALA A 57 -8.27 -23.36 5.56
CA ALA A 57 -9.14 -24.44 5.09
C ALA A 57 -8.72 -25.83 5.64
N GLU A 58 -7.47 -25.98 6.07
CA GLU A 58 -6.91 -27.19 6.67
C GLU A 58 -7.13 -27.27 8.19
N GLY A 59 -7.76 -26.26 8.80
CA GLY A 59 -8.05 -26.22 10.25
C GLY A 59 -6.89 -25.72 11.12
N GLN A 60 -5.85 -25.13 10.52
CA GLN A 60 -4.77 -24.49 11.27
C GLN A 60 -5.19 -23.07 11.69
N ALA A 61 -5.05 -22.77 12.98
CA ALA A 61 -5.36 -21.45 13.52
C ALA A 61 -4.49 -20.36 12.87
N LEU A 62 -5.11 -19.22 12.59
CA LEU A 62 -4.47 -18.01 12.10
C LEU A 62 -4.38 -16.98 13.22
N LEU A 63 -3.37 -16.12 13.16
CA LEU A 63 -3.23 -15.04 14.13
C LEU A 63 -4.35 -14.02 13.93
N THR A 64 -5.05 -13.69 15.00
CA THR A 64 -6.22 -12.81 14.96
C THR A 64 -6.20 -11.75 16.07
N GLN A 65 -6.89 -10.64 15.82
CA GLN A 65 -7.06 -9.54 16.76
C GLN A 65 -8.40 -8.87 16.49
N SER A 66 -9.25 -8.79 17.51
CA SER A 66 -10.50 -8.03 17.43
C SER A 66 -10.23 -6.53 17.58
N VAL A 67 -10.84 -5.72 16.72
CA VAL A 67 -10.67 -4.27 16.72
C VAL A 67 -12.04 -3.61 16.59
N THR A 68 -12.31 -2.62 17.44
CA THR A 68 -13.51 -1.79 17.38
C THR A 68 -13.11 -0.41 16.86
N GLN A 69 -13.69 -0.02 15.74
CA GLN A 69 -13.47 1.31 15.15
C GLN A 69 -14.12 2.40 16.01
N SER A 70 -13.71 3.65 15.83
CA SER A 70 -14.32 4.81 16.51
C SER A 70 -15.82 4.96 16.24
N THR A 71 -16.31 4.42 15.12
CA THR A 71 -17.73 4.37 14.75
C THR A 71 -18.52 3.31 15.52
N GLY A 72 -17.85 2.47 16.31
CA GLY A 72 -18.43 1.30 16.97
C GLY A 72 -18.48 0.05 16.09
N ALA A 73 -18.04 0.13 14.82
CA ALA A 73 -17.99 -1.03 13.94
C ALA A 73 -16.89 -2.02 14.40
N GLU A 74 -17.26 -3.29 14.57
CA GLU A 74 -16.32 -4.36 14.92
C GLU A 74 -15.69 -4.98 13.67
N SER A 75 -14.40 -5.28 13.76
CA SER A 75 -13.66 -6.00 12.74
C SER A 75 -12.74 -7.03 13.37
N LEU A 76 -12.47 -8.11 12.65
CA LEU A 76 -11.43 -9.07 13.00
C LEU A 76 -10.25 -8.87 12.04
N LEU A 77 -9.11 -8.47 12.59
CA LEU A 77 -7.85 -8.51 11.86
C LEU A 77 -7.35 -9.95 11.84
N VAL A 78 -6.95 -10.44 10.66
CA VAL A 78 -6.42 -11.79 10.48
C VAL A 78 -5.13 -11.71 9.66
N TYR A 79 -4.03 -12.23 10.19
CA TYR A 79 -2.82 -12.43 9.38
C TYR A 79 -2.98 -13.68 8.52
N VAL A 80 -3.01 -13.49 7.19
CA VAL A 80 -3.25 -14.57 6.23
C VAL A 80 -2.01 -14.74 5.37
N PRO A 81 -1.29 -15.88 5.49
CA PRO A 81 -0.11 -16.12 4.67
C PRO A 81 -0.47 -16.46 3.23
N ALA A 82 0.45 -16.23 2.30
CA ALA A 82 0.52 -16.84 0.95
C ALA A 82 -0.79 -16.79 0.11
N ILE A 83 -1.52 -15.68 0.12
CA ILE A 83 -2.70 -15.50 -0.73
C ILE A 83 -2.24 -15.49 -2.21
N PRO A 84 -2.71 -16.42 -3.06
CA PRO A 84 -2.20 -16.58 -4.42
C PRO A 84 -2.35 -15.34 -5.30
N SER A 85 -1.49 -15.20 -6.32
CA SER A 85 -1.57 -14.15 -7.34
C SER A 85 -2.87 -14.22 -8.14
N VAL A 86 -3.46 -13.06 -8.48
CA VAL A 86 -4.73 -12.90 -9.19
C VAL A 86 -5.69 -14.02 -8.82
N GLY A 87 -6.00 -14.14 -7.53
CA GLY A 87 -6.41 -15.43 -6.98
C GLY A 87 -7.20 -15.28 -5.71
N TYR A 88 -7.44 -16.42 -5.07
CA TYR A 88 -8.17 -16.46 -3.82
C TYR A 88 -7.61 -17.44 -2.81
N ARG A 89 -8.00 -17.22 -1.56
CA ARG A 89 -7.79 -18.14 -0.44
C ARG A 89 -9.03 -18.15 0.46
N LEU A 90 -9.49 -19.34 0.83
CA LEU A 90 -10.54 -19.54 1.81
C LEU A 90 -9.96 -19.59 3.22
N ILE A 91 -10.61 -18.90 4.15
CA ILE A 91 -10.44 -19.07 5.58
C ILE A 91 -11.82 -19.24 6.24
N TRP A 92 -11.82 -19.73 7.48
CA TRP A 92 -13.01 -19.84 8.31
C TRP A 92 -12.90 -18.92 9.50
N LEU A 93 -13.94 -18.14 9.76
CA LEU A 93 -14.16 -17.54 11.07
C LEU A 93 -14.89 -18.55 11.95
N VAL A 94 -14.42 -18.73 13.18
CA VAL A 94 -15.04 -19.62 14.17
C VAL A 94 -15.24 -18.88 15.49
N PRO A 95 -16.35 -19.14 16.21
CA PRO A 95 -16.52 -18.62 17.56
C PRO A 95 -15.37 -19.07 18.46
N SER A 96 -14.91 -18.18 19.31
CA SER A 96 -13.91 -18.45 20.33
C SER A 96 -14.52 -18.33 21.72
N ALA A 97 -13.88 -18.93 22.72
CA ALA A 97 -14.22 -18.70 24.13
C ALA A 97 -13.30 -17.66 24.79
N VAL A 98 -12.26 -17.20 24.08
CA VAL A 98 -11.18 -16.41 24.66
C VAL A 98 -11.11 -15.04 24.00
N ALA A 99 -11.57 -14.01 24.72
CA ALA A 99 -11.12 -12.65 24.46
C ALA A 99 -9.63 -12.57 24.85
N GLN A 100 -8.76 -12.09 23.96
CA GLN A 100 -7.37 -11.82 24.32
C GLN A 100 -7.25 -10.36 24.80
N PRO A 101 -7.22 -10.09 26.11
CA PRO A 101 -6.78 -8.80 26.59
C PRO A 101 -5.29 -8.65 26.28
N SER A 102 -4.93 -7.61 25.52
CA SER A 102 -3.56 -7.11 25.50
C SER A 102 -3.55 -5.80 26.27
N SER A 103 -2.77 -5.74 27.35
CA SER A 103 -2.40 -4.46 27.93
C SER A 103 -1.35 -3.82 27.01
N PRO A 104 -1.41 -2.51 26.75
CA PRO A 104 -0.39 -1.85 25.97
C PRO A 104 0.99 -2.04 26.61
N PRO A 105 2.04 -2.21 25.81
CA PRO A 105 3.40 -2.33 26.33
C PRO A 105 3.83 -1.04 27.02
N ALA A 106 4.84 -1.14 27.90
CA ALA A 106 5.45 0.03 28.51
C ALA A 106 6.27 0.81 27.45
N GLY A 107 6.08 2.13 27.40
CA GLY A 107 6.76 3.01 26.43
C GLY A 107 6.04 3.11 25.09
N TRP A 108 6.72 3.71 24.12
CA TRP A 108 6.18 4.11 22.82
C TRP A 108 6.96 3.45 21.68
N VAL A 109 7.01 2.12 21.71
CA VAL A 109 7.77 1.31 20.74
C VAL A 109 6.82 0.36 20.03
N LEU A 110 6.78 0.42 18.71
CA LEU A 110 6.15 -0.60 17.87
C LEU A 110 7.24 -1.55 17.38
N GLU A 111 7.04 -2.85 17.50
CA GLU A 111 8.03 -3.83 17.05
C GLU A 111 7.38 -5.10 16.48
N ASN A 112 7.91 -5.58 15.36
CA ASN A 112 7.61 -6.90 14.81
C ASN A 112 8.93 -7.60 14.42
N ASP A 113 8.85 -8.68 13.64
CA ASP A 113 10.04 -9.41 13.19
C ASP A 113 10.92 -8.64 12.19
N GLN A 114 10.37 -7.62 11.51
CA GLN A 114 11.03 -6.86 10.45
C GLN A 114 11.54 -5.48 10.93
N LEU A 115 10.77 -4.78 11.75
CA LEU A 115 11.00 -3.39 12.13
C LEU A 115 10.89 -3.19 13.64
N ARG A 116 11.63 -2.19 14.14
CA ARG A 116 11.44 -1.62 15.47
C ARG A 116 11.41 -0.10 15.38
N ALA A 117 10.25 0.49 15.68
CA ALA A 117 10.01 1.94 15.64
C ALA A 117 9.86 2.49 17.07
N THR A 118 10.66 3.49 17.43
CA THR A 118 10.57 4.19 18.73
C THR A 118 10.03 5.60 18.50
N VAL A 119 8.98 5.98 19.22
CA VAL A 119 8.36 7.31 19.15
C VAL A 119 8.82 8.16 20.34
N ASP A 120 9.19 9.41 20.07
CA ASP A 120 9.54 10.36 21.11
C ASP A 120 8.27 10.85 21.82
N PRO A 121 8.12 10.63 23.15
CA PRO A 121 6.96 11.10 23.89
C PRO A 121 6.81 12.63 23.97
N ALA A 122 7.89 13.40 23.78
CA ALA A 122 7.84 14.84 23.87
C ALA A 122 7.31 15.49 22.58
N THR A 123 7.59 14.88 21.42
CA THR A 123 7.30 15.45 20.10
C THR A 123 6.28 14.66 19.29
N GLY A 124 6.13 13.36 19.54
CA GLY A 124 5.35 12.44 18.72
C GLY A 124 6.04 12.04 17.40
N ALA A 125 7.27 12.51 17.17
CA ALA A 125 8.06 12.14 16.00
C ALA A 125 8.64 10.72 16.15
N ILE A 126 9.02 10.10 15.03
CA ILE A 126 9.70 8.80 15.06
C ILE A 126 11.16 9.06 15.41
N ALA A 127 11.57 8.73 16.63
CA ALA A 127 12.93 8.94 17.10
C ALA A 127 13.93 7.95 16.49
N SER A 128 13.47 6.75 16.14
CA SER A 128 14.27 5.67 15.57
C SER A 128 13.38 4.70 14.80
N LEU A 129 13.84 4.21 13.66
CA LEU A 129 13.23 3.12 12.89
C LEU A 129 14.33 2.18 12.42
N ILE A 130 14.46 1.05 13.10
CA ILE A 130 15.46 0.02 12.79
C ILE A 130 14.86 -1.00 11.82
N ASP A 131 15.55 -1.23 10.69
CA ASP A 131 15.38 -2.44 9.88
C ASP A 131 16.15 -3.59 10.54
N LYS A 132 15.43 -4.60 11.02
CA LYS A 132 15.99 -5.74 11.76
C LYS A 132 16.71 -6.74 10.86
N ALA A 133 16.43 -6.75 9.56
CA ALA A 133 17.13 -7.63 8.62
C ALA A 133 18.59 -7.18 8.44
N THR A 134 18.84 -5.86 8.48
CA THR A 134 20.17 -5.27 8.31
C THR A 134 20.77 -4.73 9.62
N ASP A 135 19.98 -4.63 10.70
CA ASP A 135 20.32 -3.97 11.96
C ASP A 135 20.78 -2.52 11.76
N THR A 136 20.06 -1.78 10.91
CA THR A 136 20.41 -0.40 10.56
C THR A 136 19.32 0.61 10.90
N GLU A 137 19.76 1.79 11.32
CA GLU A 137 18.89 2.94 11.57
C GLU A 137 18.49 3.64 10.27
N THR A 138 17.21 3.95 10.13
CA THR A 138 16.64 4.60 8.96
C THR A 138 16.88 6.11 8.97
N PHE A 139 16.75 6.76 10.14
CA PHE A 139 16.71 8.22 10.22
C PHE A 139 18.00 8.85 10.77
N GLN A 140 18.40 9.97 10.16
CA GLN A 140 19.38 10.87 10.74
C GLN A 140 18.64 11.90 11.62
N GLY A 141 18.45 11.57 12.90
CA GLY A 141 17.59 12.35 13.80
C GLY A 141 16.16 11.80 13.79
N SER A 142 15.16 12.67 13.86
CA SER A 142 13.76 12.22 13.87
C SER A 142 13.21 12.02 12.44
N GLY A 143 12.46 10.94 12.23
CA GLY A 143 11.67 10.71 11.02
C GLY A 143 10.23 11.22 11.16
N ASN A 144 9.52 11.26 10.02
CA ASN A 144 8.14 11.72 9.93
C ASN A 144 7.93 13.14 10.48
N GLN A 145 8.79 14.08 10.04
CA GLN A 145 8.74 15.46 10.51
C GLN A 145 7.69 16.25 9.75
N LEU A 146 6.58 16.59 10.40
CA LEU A 146 5.61 17.54 9.83
C LEU A 146 6.25 18.92 9.72
N GLN A 147 6.15 19.52 8.53
CA GLN A 147 6.69 20.83 8.20
C GLN A 147 5.62 21.67 7.53
N VAL A 148 5.46 22.92 7.97
CA VAL A 148 4.59 23.89 7.29
C VAL A 148 5.43 25.06 6.84
N PHE A 149 5.18 25.52 5.63
CA PHE A 149 5.84 26.67 5.04
C PHE A 149 4.81 27.65 4.50
N LYS A 150 5.14 28.94 4.54
CA LYS A 150 4.35 29.94 3.85
C LYS A 150 4.41 29.71 2.34
N ASP A 151 3.24 29.70 1.72
CA ASP A 151 3.03 29.49 0.29
C ASP A 151 2.09 30.56 -0.24
N ALA A 152 2.65 31.73 -0.54
CA ALA A 152 1.90 32.94 -0.86
C ALA A 152 2.58 33.75 -1.98
N GLY A 153 1.87 34.75 -2.51
CA GLY A 153 2.42 35.72 -3.46
C GLY A 153 2.60 35.20 -4.89
N GLN A 154 2.13 33.98 -5.18
CA GLN A 154 2.11 33.43 -6.54
C GLN A 154 0.91 33.98 -7.31
N TYR A 155 1.14 34.36 -8.58
CA TYR A 155 0.05 34.80 -9.47
C TYR A 155 -0.95 33.68 -9.78
N TRP A 156 -0.45 32.45 -9.92
CA TRP A 156 -1.26 31.23 -10.10
C TRP A 156 -1.18 30.35 -8.86
N ASP A 157 -1.82 30.79 -7.78
CA ASP A 157 -1.71 30.22 -6.41
C ASP A 157 -1.95 28.70 -6.35
N ALA A 158 -3.08 28.22 -6.86
CA ALA A 158 -3.35 26.77 -6.90
C ALA A 158 -2.43 25.96 -7.84
N TRP A 159 -1.73 26.61 -8.77
CA TRP A 159 -0.84 25.93 -9.73
C TRP A 159 0.62 25.89 -9.26
N ASN A 160 1.08 26.90 -8.54
CA ASN A 160 2.48 27.07 -8.19
C ASN A 160 2.67 26.94 -6.68
N ILE A 161 3.75 26.29 -6.25
CA ILE A 161 4.29 26.46 -4.91
C ILE A 161 5.27 27.63 -4.95
N ALA A 162 5.27 28.49 -3.92
CA ALA A 162 6.21 29.59 -3.80
C ALA A 162 7.66 29.09 -3.88
N PRO A 163 8.50 29.54 -4.84
CA PRO A 163 9.85 28.99 -5.01
C PRO A 163 10.77 29.15 -3.79
N ASP A 164 10.52 30.15 -2.96
CA ASP A 164 11.25 30.49 -1.73
C ASP A 164 10.57 29.96 -0.47
N TYR A 165 9.57 29.07 -0.56
CA TYR A 165 8.81 28.58 0.60
C TYR A 165 9.70 28.08 1.74
N GLN A 166 10.84 27.47 1.40
CA GLN A 166 11.80 26.91 2.35
C GLN A 166 12.44 27.97 3.27
N ASP A 167 12.48 29.23 2.83
CA ASP A 167 12.98 30.36 3.61
C ASP A 167 11.93 30.89 4.61
N HIS A 168 10.69 30.38 4.55
CA HIS A 168 9.55 30.84 5.36
C HIS A 168 8.87 29.70 6.15
N PRO A 169 9.60 28.92 6.98
CA PRO A 169 8.99 27.88 7.83
C PRO A 169 8.01 28.47 8.84
N GLN A 170 7.03 27.66 9.26
CA GLN A 170 6.03 27.98 10.27
C GLN A 170 6.13 26.96 11.41
N ASP A 171 6.70 27.37 12.54
CA ASP A 171 6.97 26.47 13.67
C ASP A 171 5.88 26.55 14.74
N HIS A 172 4.78 25.81 14.55
CA HIS A 172 3.63 25.88 15.46
C HIS A 172 2.98 24.53 15.79
N PHE A 173 3.66 23.41 15.56
CA PHE A 173 3.12 22.11 15.97
C PHE A 173 3.17 21.95 17.50
N GLN A 174 2.02 21.64 18.09
CA GLN A 174 1.91 21.30 19.50
C GLN A 174 1.37 19.88 19.62
N LEU A 175 2.14 18.99 20.23
CA LEU A 175 1.67 17.65 20.58
C LEU A 175 0.55 17.76 21.61
N GLN A 176 -0.65 17.33 21.23
CA GLN A 176 -1.83 17.30 22.09
C GLN A 176 -1.97 15.96 22.80
N SER A 177 -1.71 14.86 22.09
CA SER A 177 -1.77 13.51 22.69
C SER A 177 -0.91 12.49 21.93
N LEU A 178 -0.41 11.52 22.67
CA LEU A 178 0.21 10.29 22.20
C LEU A 178 -0.43 9.12 22.95
N ALA A 179 -1.03 8.17 22.24
CA ALA A 179 -1.76 7.07 22.86
C ALA A 179 -1.69 5.78 22.05
N TRP A 180 -1.66 4.65 22.76
CA TRP A 180 -1.93 3.34 22.17
C TRP A 180 -3.42 3.26 21.80
N VAL A 181 -3.71 2.98 20.52
CA VAL A 181 -5.07 2.67 20.07
C VAL A 181 -5.23 1.19 19.74
N GLU A 182 -4.14 0.51 19.39
CA GLU A 182 -4.07 -0.94 19.23
C GLU A 182 -2.72 -1.47 19.71
N SER A 183 -2.70 -2.56 20.47
CA SER A 183 -1.46 -3.17 20.98
C SER A 183 -1.51 -4.70 20.94
N GLY A 184 -2.27 -5.24 19.98
CA GLY A 184 -2.49 -6.68 19.87
C GLY A 184 -1.41 -7.37 19.03
N PRO A 185 -1.50 -8.71 18.92
CA PRO A 185 -0.46 -9.51 18.28
C PRO A 185 -0.45 -9.41 16.75
N VAL A 186 -1.52 -8.92 16.13
CA VAL A 186 -1.62 -8.78 14.67
C VAL A 186 -1.20 -7.38 14.22
N ARG A 187 -1.59 -6.36 14.99
CA ARG A 187 -1.37 -4.95 14.66
C ARG A 187 -1.13 -4.13 15.92
N GLN A 188 -0.11 -3.29 15.85
CA GLN A 188 0.19 -2.24 16.80
C GLN A 188 -0.07 -0.88 16.16
N THR A 189 -0.76 -0.01 16.87
CA THR A 189 -1.08 1.34 16.39
C THR A 189 -0.91 2.36 17.51
N LEU A 190 -0.03 3.34 17.29
CA LEU A 190 0.09 4.55 18.10
C LEU A 190 -0.61 5.71 17.40
N ARG A 191 -1.47 6.42 18.13
CA ARG A 191 -2.11 7.66 17.67
C ARG A 191 -1.38 8.87 18.23
N ILE A 192 -1.03 9.78 17.34
CA ILE A 192 -0.38 11.04 17.61
C ILE A 192 -1.30 12.15 17.12
N VAL A 193 -1.60 13.13 17.98
CA VAL A 193 -2.44 14.27 17.62
C VAL A 193 -1.64 15.54 17.82
N HIS A 194 -1.48 16.32 16.76
CA HIS A 194 -0.88 17.64 16.80
C HIS A 194 -1.93 18.71 16.47
N ALA A 195 -1.85 19.84 17.17
CA ALA A 195 -2.51 21.07 16.75
C ALA A 195 -1.51 21.92 15.96
N PHE A 196 -1.99 22.60 14.92
CA PHE A 196 -1.26 23.62 14.18
C PHE A 196 -2.23 24.77 13.89
N ASN A 197 -2.05 25.94 14.52
CA ASN A 197 -2.97 27.07 14.43
C ASN A 197 -4.45 26.67 14.65
N GLN A 198 -5.26 26.64 13.57
CA GLN A 198 -6.68 26.31 13.58
C GLN A 198 -6.96 24.87 13.11
N SER A 199 -5.90 24.12 12.80
CA SER A 199 -5.96 22.79 12.23
C SER A 199 -5.53 21.72 13.21
N THR A 200 -6.05 20.51 13.03
CA THR A 200 -5.66 19.32 13.80
C THR A 200 -5.15 18.25 12.86
N ILE A 201 -3.98 17.69 13.16
CA ILE A 201 -3.38 16.57 12.44
C ILE A 201 -3.41 15.36 13.37
N THR A 202 -4.10 14.30 12.98
CA THR A 202 -4.10 13.01 13.67
C THR A 202 -3.36 12.00 12.80
N GLN A 203 -2.28 11.42 13.32
CA GLN A 203 -1.49 10.39 12.64
C GLN A 203 -1.53 9.09 13.46
N ASP A 204 -1.91 8.00 12.79
CA ASP A 204 -1.83 6.65 13.34
C ASP A 204 -0.61 5.95 12.73
N TYR A 205 0.44 5.74 13.54
CA TYR A 205 1.58 4.91 13.19
C TYR A 205 1.21 3.45 13.40
N CYS A 206 1.11 2.70 12.31
CA CYS A 206 0.60 1.34 12.27
C CYS A 206 1.70 0.37 11.83
N LEU A 207 1.95 -0.65 12.66
CA LEU A 207 2.87 -1.74 12.37
C LEU A 207 2.14 -3.08 12.45
N ASP A 208 1.92 -3.67 11.28
CA ASP A 208 1.36 -5.02 11.14
C ASP A 208 2.40 -6.10 11.41
N VAL A 209 1.96 -7.24 11.93
CA VAL A 209 2.82 -8.43 12.11
C VAL A 209 3.51 -8.79 10.78
N ASN A 210 4.81 -9.04 10.83
CA ASN A 210 5.67 -9.37 9.68
C ASN A 210 5.72 -8.32 8.55
N SER A 211 5.13 -7.14 8.71
CA SER A 211 5.21 -6.07 7.73
C SER A 211 6.59 -5.39 7.80
N PRO A 212 7.31 -5.23 6.67
CA PRO A 212 8.50 -4.39 6.61
C PRO A 212 8.15 -2.90 6.41
N LEU A 213 6.87 -2.54 6.52
CA LEU A 213 6.37 -1.17 6.35
C LEU A 213 5.87 -0.64 7.69
N LEU A 214 6.30 0.57 8.05
CA LEU A 214 5.62 1.39 9.04
C LEU A 214 4.63 2.30 8.29
N ALA A 215 3.34 2.00 8.40
CA ALA A 215 2.29 2.80 7.76
C ALA A 215 1.91 3.98 8.65
N VAL A 216 1.62 5.12 8.04
CA VAL A 216 1.14 6.34 8.70
C VAL A 216 -0.18 6.73 8.06
N HIS A 217 -1.27 6.49 8.78
CA HIS A 217 -2.61 6.94 8.37
C HIS A 217 -2.85 8.32 8.96
N THR A 218 -3.04 9.32 8.10
CA THR A 218 -3.17 10.72 8.50
C THR A 218 -4.57 11.23 8.22
N GLN A 219 -5.20 11.82 9.23
CA GLN A 219 -6.40 12.64 9.11
C GLN A 219 -6.04 14.08 9.48
N VAL A 220 -6.39 15.04 8.63
CA VAL A 220 -6.19 16.47 8.89
C VAL A 220 -7.52 17.19 8.80
N ASP A 221 -7.90 17.88 9.86
CA ASP A 221 -8.95 18.92 9.79
C ASP A 221 -8.26 20.25 9.46
N TRP A 222 -8.30 20.63 8.17
CA TRP A 222 -7.43 21.64 7.59
C TRP A 222 -8.13 22.99 7.42
N HIS A 223 -7.66 24.01 8.14
CA HIS A 223 -8.25 25.36 8.16
C HIS A 223 -7.25 26.47 7.85
N GLU A 224 -6.04 26.12 7.41
CA GLU A 224 -5.00 27.10 7.11
C GLU A 224 -5.20 27.79 5.76
N THR A 225 -4.33 28.76 5.45
CA THR A 225 -4.41 29.58 4.24
C THR A 225 -3.03 30.02 3.81
N GLN A 226 -2.74 29.91 2.52
CA GLN A 226 -1.47 30.27 1.89
C GLN A 226 -0.26 29.63 2.59
N VAL A 227 -0.39 28.34 2.87
CA VAL A 227 0.67 27.49 3.40
C VAL A 227 0.68 26.14 2.68
N VAL A 228 1.83 25.48 2.72
CA VAL A 228 2.01 24.10 2.27
C VAL A 228 2.45 23.23 3.45
N LEU A 229 1.74 22.13 3.68
CA LEU A 229 2.07 21.09 4.65
C LEU A 229 2.85 19.98 3.95
N LYS A 230 4.00 19.62 4.49
CA LYS A 230 4.87 18.53 4.01
C LYS A 230 5.25 17.61 5.17
N VAL A 231 5.76 16.43 4.84
CA VAL A 231 6.40 15.52 5.80
C VAL A 231 7.79 15.15 5.30
N ALA A 232 8.81 15.39 6.14
CA ALA A 232 10.20 15.13 5.81
C ALA A 232 10.73 13.87 6.52
N PHE A 233 11.61 13.18 5.81
CA PHE A 233 12.29 11.98 6.26
C PHE A 233 13.80 12.19 6.07
N PRO A 234 14.52 12.72 7.08
CA PRO A 234 15.98 12.80 7.04
C PRO A 234 16.57 11.40 7.24
N LEU A 235 17.29 10.90 6.24
CA LEU A 235 17.73 9.52 6.14
C LEU A 235 19.21 9.37 6.52
N THR A 236 19.58 8.22 7.05
CA THR A 236 21.01 7.84 7.25
C THR A 236 21.69 7.49 5.93
N VAL A 237 20.91 7.11 4.92
CA VAL A 237 21.35 6.84 3.55
C VAL A 237 21.51 8.17 2.80
N SER A 238 22.56 8.27 1.99
CA SER A 238 22.79 9.39 1.10
C SER A 238 23.07 8.93 -0.32
N ALA A 239 22.42 9.53 -1.32
CA ALA A 239 22.60 9.18 -2.72
C ALA A 239 22.59 10.43 -3.62
N ALA A 240 23.28 10.34 -4.76
CA ALA A 240 23.33 11.41 -5.76
C ALA A 240 22.01 11.57 -6.54
N GLU A 241 21.17 10.54 -6.55
CA GLU A 241 19.89 10.52 -7.23
C GLU A 241 18.81 9.88 -6.34
N ALA A 242 17.58 10.38 -6.48
CA ALA A 242 16.37 9.75 -5.96
C ALA A 242 15.56 9.21 -7.13
N THR A 243 14.92 8.06 -6.96
CA THR A 243 14.13 7.40 -8.00
C THR A 243 12.63 7.53 -7.71
N TYR A 244 11.85 7.88 -8.73
CA TYR A 244 10.42 8.16 -8.59
C TYR A 244 9.59 7.32 -9.55
N GLU A 245 8.42 6.88 -9.10
CA GLU A 245 7.47 6.20 -9.97
C GLU A 245 6.87 7.13 -11.03
N ILE A 246 6.89 6.69 -12.29
CA ILE A 246 6.17 7.31 -13.41
C ILE A 246 5.22 6.29 -14.04
N PRO A 247 4.29 6.71 -14.93
CA PRO A 247 3.45 5.76 -15.65
C PRO A 247 4.29 4.69 -16.36
N PHE A 248 4.08 3.44 -15.96
CA PHE A 248 4.76 2.26 -16.51
C PHE A 248 6.30 2.27 -16.41
N GLY A 249 6.87 2.97 -15.43
CA GLY A 249 8.32 2.93 -15.21
C GLY A 249 8.78 3.71 -13.99
N ALA A 250 10.08 4.01 -13.95
CA ALA A 250 10.68 4.87 -12.94
C ALA A 250 11.66 5.86 -13.57
N ILE A 251 11.91 6.97 -12.89
CA ILE A 251 12.88 7.99 -13.32
C ILE A 251 13.78 8.40 -12.15
N ALA A 252 15.09 8.40 -12.38
CA ALA A 252 16.07 8.93 -11.45
C ALA A 252 16.23 10.45 -11.64
N ARG A 253 16.39 11.19 -10.55
CA ARG A 253 16.63 12.65 -10.57
C ARG A 253 17.69 13.01 -9.55
N ALA A 254 18.57 13.95 -9.92
CA ALA A 254 19.65 14.42 -9.06
C ALA A 254 19.12 15.02 -7.75
N THR A 255 19.74 14.64 -6.63
CA THR A 255 19.47 15.18 -5.29
C THR A 255 20.34 16.40 -4.97
N THR A 256 21.43 16.58 -5.73
CA THR A 256 22.35 17.70 -5.63
C THR A 256 22.43 18.37 -7.01
N PRO A 257 21.52 19.31 -7.32
CA PRO A 257 21.42 19.89 -8.65
C PRO A 257 22.65 20.76 -8.96
N ILE A 258 23.29 20.50 -10.10
CA ILE A 258 24.41 21.31 -10.61
C ILE A 258 23.97 22.15 -11.81
N THR A 259 23.05 21.61 -12.62
CA THR A 259 22.57 22.30 -13.82
C THR A 259 21.33 23.16 -13.50
N PRO A 260 21.05 24.23 -14.28
CA PRO A 260 19.80 24.96 -14.18
C PRO A 260 18.56 24.05 -14.36
N GLN A 261 18.66 23.03 -15.21
CA GLN A 261 17.60 22.07 -15.46
C GLN A 261 17.33 21.19 -14.25
N ASP A 262 18.35 20.81 -13.48
CA ASP A 262 18.18 20.06 -12.24
C ASP A 262 17.68 20.94 -11.11
N SER A 263 18.18 22.18 -11.04
CA SER A 263 17.72 23.18 -10.07
C SER A 263 16.22 23.50 -10.22
N ALA A 264 15.69 23.38 -11.45
CA ALA A 264 14.25 23.54 -11.70
C ALA A 264 13.39 22.36 -11.21
N LYS A 265 13.98 21.21 -10.83
CA LYS A 265 13.29 19.99 -10.36
C LYS A 265 13.23 19.92 -8.83
N TRP A 266 12.94 21.03 -8.17
CA TRP A 266 12.91 21.13 -6.70
C TRP A 266 11.61 20.59 -6.07
N GLU A 267 10.58 20.34 -6.88
CA GLU A 267 9.36 19.60 -6.55
C GLU A 267 9.01 18.77 -7.80
N VAL A 268 8.79 17.47 -7.65
CA VAL A 268 8.59 16.54 -8.76
C VAL A 268 7.38 15.66 -8.56
N PRO A 269 6.65 15.31 -9.64
CA PRO A 269 5.54 14.38 -9.55
C PRO A 269 6.05 12.94 -9.46
N ALA A 270 5.41 12.16 -8.59
CA ALA A 270 5.52 10.70 -8.56
C ALA A 270 4.14 10.07 -8.36
N LEU A 271 3.97 8.83 -8.81
CA LEU A 271 2.69 8.12 -8.65
C LEU A 271 2.50 7.62 -7.21
N ARG A 272 3.18 6.54 -6.81
CA ARG A 272 2.97 5.91 -5.48
C ARG A 272 4.21 5.74 -4.66
N TRP A 273 5.39 6.01 -5.20
CA TRP A 273 6.62 5.88 -4.44
C TRP A 273 7.74 6.79 -4.93
N ALA A 274 8.60 7.14 -3.98
CA ALA A 274 9.92 7.70 -4.19
C ALA A 274 10.92 6.89 -3.37
N ASP A 275 12.14 6.72 -3.87
CA ASP A 275 13.20 5.92 -3.26
C ASP A 275 14.52 6.69 -3.22
N LEU A 276 15.24 6.54 -2.10
CA LEU A 276 16.62 6.99 -1.95
C LEU A 276 17.46 5.81 -1.48
N SER A 277 18.39 5.36 -2.33
CA SER A 277 19.23 4.18 -2.09
C SER A 277 20.70 4.45 -2.42
N ASP A 278 21.62 3.99 -1.57
CA ASP A 278 23.08 4.05 -1.80
C ASP A 278 23.65 2.81 -2.50
N GLY A 279 22.79 1.83 -2.81
CA GLY A 279 23.13 0.57 -3.45
C GLY A 279 23.29 -0.61 -2.48
N GLU A 280 23.56 -0.33 -1.20
CA GLU A 280 23.59 -1.35 -0.13
C GLU A 280 22.33 -1.31 0.72
N ARG A 281 21.77 -0.11 0.92
CA ARG A 281 20.55 0.14 1.67
C ARG A 281 19.73 1.23 0.96
N GLY A 282 18.45 1.26 1.28
CA GLY A 282 17.55 2.26 0.75
C GLY A 282 16.33 2.46 1.64
N VAL A 283 15.64 3.55 1.36
CA VAL A 283 14.37 3.88 2.00
C VAL A 283 13.42 4.35 0.93
N SER A 284 12.35 3.58 0.75
CA SER A 284 11.24 3.95 -0.11
C SER A 284 10.12 4.57 0.72
N ILE A 285 9.58 5.71 0.25
CA ILE A 285 8.36 6.31 0.79
C ILE A 285 7.21 5.96 -0.16
N LEU A 286 6.24 5.21 0.36
CA LEU A 286 5.05 4.78 -0.38
C LEU A 286 3.88 5.71 -0.06
N THR A 287 3.00 5.96 -1.01
CA THR A 287 1.84 6.86 -0.86
C THR A 287 0.63 6.29 -1.60
N ASP A 288 -0.57 6.56 -1.09
CA ASP A 288 -1.83 6.15 -1.71
C ASP A 288 -2.28 7.11 -2.83
N TYR A 289 -2.14 8.42 -2.61
CA TYR A 289 -2.53 9.43 -3.60
C TYR A 289 -1.83 10.79 -3.50
N LYS A 290 -0.83 10.96 -2.63
CA LYS A 290 0.02 12.18 -2.63
C LYS A 290 1.09 12.07 -3.71
N HIS A 291 1.24 13.12 -4.52
CA HIS A 291 2.04 13.07 -5.75
C HIS A 291 3.25 14.01 -5.79
N GLY A 292 3.33 14.99 -4.90
CA GLY A 292 4.43 15.94 -4.85
C GLY A 292 5.55 15.45 -3.94
N PHE A 293 6.77 15.35 -4.47
CA PHE A 293 7.96 15.00 -3.71
C PHE A 293 9.09 15.99 -3.96
N ASP A 294 9.95 16.15 -2.97
CA ASP A 294 11.27 16.74 -3.13
C ASP A 294 12.32 15.91 -2.37
N ALA A 295 13.58 16.09 -2.74
CA ALA A 295 14.68 15.35 -2.14
C ALA A 295 15.96 16.19 -2.04
N THR A 296 16.75 15.91 -1.01
CA THR A 296 18.16 16.28 -0.93
C THR A 296 18.99 14.99 -0.90
N ALA A 297 20.32 15.11 -0.80
CA ALA A 297 21.21 13.95 -0.83
C ALA A 297 20.86 12.88 0.21
N ASN A 298 20.29 13.28 1.35
CA ASN A 298 19.95 12.42 2.49
C ASN A 298 18.53 12.69 3.02
N GLN A 299 17.61 13.19 2.20
CA GLN A 299 16.23 13.44 2.64
C GLN A 299 15.26 13.14 1.50
N LEU A 300 14.16 12.47 1.83
CA LEU A 300 12.94 12.50 1.04
C LEU A 300 11.89 13.35 1.77
N ARG A 301 11.10 14.11 1.03
CA ARG A 301 9.99 14.87 1.59
C ARG A 301 8.77 14.77 0.68
N LEU A 302 7.63 14.53 1.29
CA LEU A 302 6.34 14.36 0.62
C LEU A 302 5.45 15.58 0.89
N THR A 303 4.89 16.17 -0.16
CA THR A 303 3.89 17.25 -0.07
C THR A 303 2.53 16.66 0.27
N LEU A 304 1.94 17.11 1.37
CA LEU A 304 0.69 16.58 1.90
C LEU A 304 -0.51 17.44 1.48
N LEU A 305 -0.50 18.73 1.81
CA LEU A 305 -1.60 19.65 1.52
C LEU A 305 -1.08 21.02 1.12
N LYS A 306 -1.78 21.70 0.22
CA LYS A 306 -1.66 23.14 0.00
C LYS A 306 -2.93 23.83 0.50
N ALA A 307 -2.86 25.13 0.72
CA ALA A 307 -4.01 25.95 1.09
C ALA A 307 -4.13 27.19 0.19
N PRO A 308 -4.24 27.04 -1.15
CA PRO A 308 -4.33 28.20 -2.04
C PRO A 308 -5.66 28.93 -1.84
N VAL A 309 -5.71 30.22 -2.18
CA VAL A 309 -6.94 31.03 -2.14
C VAL A 309 -7.50 31.39 -3.51
N TRP A 310 -6.74 31.10 -4.57
CA TRP A 310 -7.17 31.34 -5.95
C TRP A 310 -6.89 30.09 -6.80
N PRO A 311 -7.87 29.61 -7.59
CA PRO A 311 -9.13 30.27 -7.95
C PRO A 311 -10.26 30.01 -6.96
N ASP A 312 -10.08 29.08 -6.03
CA ASP A 312 -11.06 28.69 -5.01
C ASP A 312 -10.54 29.00 -3.60
N PRO A 313 -11.12 29.98 -2.88
CA PRO A 313 -10.76 30.30 -1.49
C PRO A 313 -11.03 29.18 -0.48
N GLY A 314 -11.82 28.17 -0.85
CA GLY A 314 -12.16 27.02 -0.02
C GLY A 314 -11.36 25.75 -0.31
N CYS A 315 -10.40 25.81 -1.25
CA CYS A 315 -9.66 24.64 -1.72
C CYS A 315 -9.01 23.87 -0.55
N ASP A 316 -9.18 22.55 -0.56
CA ASP A 316 -8.65 21.59 0.41
C ASP A 316 -8.99 21.84 1.90
N ARG A 317 -9.86 22.81 2.22
CA ARG A 317 -10.32 23.06 3.59
C ARG A 317 -11.23 21.94 4.11
N GLY A 318 -11.16 21.71 5.41
CA GLY A 318 -11.91 20.67 6.13
C GLY A 318 -11.16 19.35 6.19
N LEU A 319 -11.92 18.26 6.28
CA LEU A 319 -11.38 16.94 6.59
C LEU A 319 -10.69 16.30 5.38
N GLN A 320 -9.41 15.98 5.53
CA GLN A 320 -8.58 15.27 4.55
C GLN A 320 -8.05 13.97 5.16
N THR A 321 -8.00 12.88 4.38
CA THR A 321 -7.52 11.57 4.86
C THR A 321 -6.62 10.90 3.84
N PHE A 322 -5.34 10.70 4.17
CA PHE A 322 -4.34 10.08 3.31
C PHE A 322 -3.40 9.18 4.08
N SER A 323 -2.73 8.27 3.38
CA SER A 323 -1.79 7.35 3.97
C SER A 323 -0.48 7.31 3.19
N TYR A 324 0.62 7.16 3.93
CA TYR A 324 1.92 6.82 3.37
C TYR A 324 2.60 5.77 4.24
N ALA A 325 3.66 5.17 3.74
CA ALA A 325 4.42 4.18 4.49
C ALA A 325 5.92 4.39 4.28
N ILE A 326 6.67 4.08 5.33
CA ILE A 326 8.13 4.13 5.35
C ILE A 326 8.62 2.70 5.18
N TYR A 327 9.38 2.45 4.12
CA TYR A 327 9.89 1.14 3.76
C TYR A 327 11.42 1.16 3.71
N PRO A 328 12.11 0.96 4.85
CA PRO A 328 13.54 0.71 4.82
C PRO A 328 13.81 -0.68 4.25
N HIS A 329 14.86 -0.80 3.44
CA HIS A 329 15.21 -2.05 2.79
C HIS A 329 16.71 -2.17 2.52
N ALA A 330 17.15 -3.41 2.30
CA ALA A 330 18.45 -3.68 1.71
C ALA A 330 18.45 -3.38 0.20
N GLN A 331 19.61 -3.00 -0.32
CA GLN A 331 19.88 -2.74 -1.74
C GLN A 331 18.98 -1.63 -2.32
N GLY A 332 18.90 -1.56 -3.65
CA GLY A 332 18.06 -0.60 -4.36
C GLY A 332 16.59 -1.02 -4.46
N TRP A 333 15.75 -0.07 -4.87
CA TRP A 333 14.30 -0.24 -5.03
C TRP A 333 13.90 -1.43 -5.93
N GLN A 334 14.73 -1.83 -6.91
CA GLN A 334 14.46 -3.00 -7.75
C GLN A 334 14.51 -4.29 -6.93
N GLN A 335 15.59 -4.50 -6.16
CA GLN A 335 15.77 -5.72 -5.37
C GLN A 335 14.83 -5.77 -4.18
N ALA A 336 14.55 -4.61 -3.58
CA ALA A 336 13.56 -4.43 -2.52
C ALA A 336 12.11 -4.64 -3.00
N LYS A 337 11.89 -4.82 -4.32
CA LYS A 337 10.57 -4.93 -4.95
C LYS A 337 9.65 -3.77 -4.56
N THR A 338 10.17 -2.54 -4.48
CA THR A 338 9.43 -1.33 -4.09
C THR A 338 8.15 -1.14 -4.91
N VAL A 339 8.19 -1.44 -6.21
CA VAL A 339 6.98 -1.38 -7.07
C VAL A 339 5.88 -2.33 -6.55
N GLN A 340 6.25 -3.55 -6.13
CA GLN A 340 5.30 -4.51 -5.57
C GLN A 340 4.81 -4.07 -4.19
N ALA A 341 5.68 -3.52 -3.34
CA ALA A 341 5.31 -2.97 -2.04
C ALA A 341 4.31 -1.81 -2.18
N ALA A 342 4.61 -0.83 -3.05
CA ALA A 342 3.74 0.30 -3.36
C ALA A 342 2.37 -0.15 -3.91
N ARG A 343 2.37 -1.12 -4.83
CA ARG A 343 1.13 -1.72 -5.38
C ARG A 343 0.33 -2.45 -4.32
N SER A 344 0.99 -3.19 -3.43
CA SER A 344 0.32 -3.93 -2.33
C SER A 344 -0.31 -2.97 -1.33
N PHE A 345 0.39 -1.90 -0.96
CA PHE A 345 -0.12 -0.83 -0.11
C PHE A 345 -1.35 -0.13 -0.70
N ASN A 346 -1.39 0.02 -2.02
CA ASN A 346 -2.47 0.70 -2.74
C ASN A 346 -3.65 -0.20 -3.14
N LEU A 347 -3.49 -1.52 -3.10
CA LEU A 347 -4.51 -2.49 -3.52
C LEU A 347 -4.67 -3.57 -2.44
N PRO A 348 -5.41 -3.29 -1.36
CA PRO A 348 -5.59 -4.23 -0.25
C PRO A 348 -6.36 -5.48 -0.67
N ILE A 349 -6.13 -6.58 0.04
CA ILE A 349 -6.90 -7.82 -0.12
C ILE A 349 -8.40 -7.56 0.10
N GLN A 350 -9.23 -8.12 -0.78
CA GLN A 350 -10.69 -7.98 -0.68
C GLN A 350 -11.28 -9.21 0.00
N ALA A 351 -11.91 -9.03 1.16
CA ALA A 351 -12.59 -10.10 1.90
C ALA A 351 -14.08 -10.18 1.51
N CYS A 352 -14.57 -11.39 1.29
CA CYS A 352 -15.98 -11.68 1.04
C CYS A 352 -16.47 -12.75 2.01
N ILE A 353 -17.39 -12.38 2.90
CA ILE A 353 -18.15 -13.35 3.70
C ILE A 353 -19.14 -14.05 2.77
N VAL A 354 -19.07 -15.38 2.70
CA VAL A 354 -19.98 -16.17 1.86
C VAL A 354 -21.22 -16.52 2.68
N PRO A 355 -22.44 -16.15 2.23
CA PRO A 355 -23.67 -16.58 2.88
C PRO A 355 -23.76 -18.11 2.87
N ASN A 356 -24.34 -18.72 3.91
CA ASN A 356 -24.56 -20.17 4.00
C ASN A 356 -25.22 -20.71 2.71
N SER A 357 -24.40 -21.19 1.78
CA SER A 357 -24.80 -21.86 0.56
C SER A 357 -24.43 -23.33 0.67
N ALA A 358 -25.09 -24.18 -0.12
CA ALA A 358 -24.77 -25.60 -0.16
C ALA A 358 -23.27 -25.78 -0.47
N ALA A 359 -22.57 -26.56 0.36
CA ALA A 359 -21.15 -26.81 0.21
C ALA A 359 -20.84 -27.31 -1.21
N LEU A 360 -20.07 -26.54 -1.97
CA LEU A 360 -19.47 -27.00 -3.21
C LEU A 360 -18.29 -27.91 -2.84
N THR A 361 -18.57 -29.20 -2.68
CA THR A 361 -17.57 -30.20 -2.28
C THR A 361 -16.64 -30.54 -3.43
N GLY A 362 -15.33 -30.54 -3.17
CA GLY A 362 -14.30 -30.88 -4.14
C GLY A 362 -13.73 -29.64 -4.85
N GLY A 363 -12.40 -29.51 -4.82
CA GLY A 363 -11.67 -28.39 -5.43
C GLY A 363 -10.53 -27.87 -4.54
N LYS A 364 -9.83 -26.83 -4.99
CA LYS A 364 -8.75 -26.19 -4.23
C LYS A 364 -9.31 -25.04 -3.39
N PHE A 365 -8.91 -24.95 -2.13
CA PHE A 365 -9.33 -23.85 -1.23
C PHE A 365 -8.45 -22.60 -1.34
N ALA A 366 -7.39 -22.69 -2.13
CA ALA A 366 -6.62 -21.56 -2.61
C ALA A 366 -6.19 -21.83 -4.05
N ALA A 367 -6.33 -20.84 -4.92
CA ALA A 367 -5.88 -20.95 -6.30
C ALA A 367 -5.52 -19.58 -6.88
N SER A 368 -4.51 -19.58 -7.75
CA SER A 368 -4.25 -18.47 -8.65
C SER A 368 -5.12 -18.63 -9.90
N PHE A 369 -5.89 -17.59 -10.26
CA PHE A 369 -6.62 -17.57 -11.52
C PHE A 369 -5.68 -17.30 -12.67
N LEU A 370 -4.78 -16.32 -12.52
CA LEU A 370 -3.70 -16.01 -13.46
C LEU A 370 -2.36 -16.03 -12.72
N ASP A 371 -1.49 -16.93 -13.13
CA ASP A 371 -0.11 -17.00 -12.69
C ASP A 371 0.80 -16.59 -13.85
N LEU A 372 1.52 -15.49 -13.64
CA LEU A 372 2.42 -14.89 -14.62
C LEU A 372 3.90 -15.18 -14.34
N GLY A 373 4.20 -16.01 -13.34
CA GLY A 373 5.55 -16.30 -12.84
C GLY A 373 6.03 -15.30 -11.77
N ASP A 374 7.21 -15.58 -11.18
CA ASP A 374 7.94 -14.61 -10.35
C ASP A 374 8.75 -13.70 -11.29
N THR A 375 8.26 -12.48 -11.46
CA THR A 375 8.71 -11.55 -12.49
C THR A 375 8.60 -10.11 -11.99
N THR A 376 9.34 -9.21 -12.63
CA THR A 376 9.19 -7.75 -12.49
C THR A 376 8.01 -7.20 -13.32
N PHE A 377 7.27 -8.05 -14.03
CA PHE A 377 6.05 -7.68 -14.72
C PHE A 377 4.95 -7.34 -13.73
N VAL A 378 4.32 -6.19 -13.92
CA VAL A 378 3.19 -5.73 -13.11
C VAL A 378 1.94 -5.71 -13.97
N LEU A 379 0.97 -6.55 -13.60
CA LEU A 379 -0.35 -6.56 -14.21
C LEU A 379 -1.06 -5.23 -13.92
N SER A 380 -1.43 -4.50 -14.97
CA SER A 380 -2.14 -3.23 -14.86
C SER A 380 -3.62 -3.34 -15.23
N ALA A 381 -3.98 -4.28 -16.11
CA ALA A 381 -5.37 -4.57 -16.43
C ALA A 381 -5.57 -6.03 -16.86
N PHE A 382 -6.69 -6.61 -16.44
CA PHE A 382 -7.28 -7.79 -17.05
C PHE A 382 -8.77 -7.51 -17.25
N LYS A 383 -9.20 -7.36 -18.52
CA LYS A 383 -10.57 -6.94 -18.86
C LYS A 383 -11.10 -7.68 -20.08
N GLN A 384 -12.41 -7.64 -20.30
CA GLN A 384 -13.01 -8.08 -21.56
C GLN A 384 -12.56 -7.16 -22.71
N ALA A 385 -12.30 -7.73 -23.88
CA ALA A 385 -11.97 -6.96 -25.09
C ALA A 385 -13.20 -6.16 -25.57
N GLU A 386 -12.98 -5.01 -26.19
CA GLU A 386 -14.07 -4.17 -26.71
C GLU A 386 -14.69 -4.74 -27.99
N GLY A 387 -13.86 -5.35 -28.84
CA GLY A 387 -14.29 -5.88 -30.15
C GLY A 387 -14.89 -7.29 -30.13
N ASP A 388 -14.64 -8.07 -29.08
CA ASP A 388 -15.10 -9.46 -28.98
C ASP A 388 -15.39 -9.84 -27.53
N GLN A 389 -16.64 -10.22 -27.25
CA GLN A 389 -17.10 -10.59 -25.92
C GLN A 389 -16.48 -11.90 -25.40
N ASN A 390 -15.90 -12.72 -26.27
CA ASN A 390 -15.22 -13.96 -25.90
C ASN A 390 -13.70 -13.79 -25.76
N GLN A 391 -13.18 -12.57 -25.93
CA GLN A 391 -11.78 -12.26 -25.74
C GLN A 391 -11.56 -11.36 -24.53
N TYR A 392 -10.36 -11.44 -23.98
CA TYR A 392 -9.90 -10.66 -22.86
C TYR A 392 -8.57 -10.01 -23.21
N ILE A 393 -8.30 -8.86 -22.60
CA ILE A 393 -7.06 -8.14 -22.69
C ILE A 393 -6.34 -8.24 -21.36
N LEU A 394 -5.13 -8.78 -21.38
CA LEU A 394 -4.16 -8.67 -20.30
C LEU A 394 -3.16 -7.59 -20.65
N ARG A 395 -2.99 -6.59 -19.78
CA ARG A 395 -2.01 -5.52 -19.95
C ARG A 395 -1.16 -5.38 -18.72
N GLY A 396 0.12 -5.12 -18.92
CA GLY A 396 1.06 -4.80 -17.86
C GLY A 396 2.37 -4.26 -18.42
N TYR A 397 3.37 -4.18 -17.56
CA TYR A 397 4.66 -3.60 -17.91
C TYR A 397 5.78 -4.25 -17.11
N GLU A 398 6.96 -4.34 -17.72
CA GLU A 398 8.19 -4.60 -16.99
C GLU A 398 8.53 -3.36 -16.14
N SER A 399 8.74 -3.54 -14.83
CA SER A 399 8.79 -2.43 -13.87
C SER A 399 10.15 -2.14 -13.26
N ALA A 400 11.17 -2.96 -13.51
CA ALA A 400 12.50 -2.83 -12.90
C ALA A 400 13.57 -2.30 -13.87
N GLY A 401 13.24 -2.13 -15.16
CA GLY A 401 14.19 -1.73 -16.19
C GLY A 401 15.15 -2.84 -16.61
N ALA A 402 14.74 -4.10 -16.46
CA ALA A 402 15.53 -5.27 -16.81
C ALA A 402 14.75 -6.22 -17.74
N GLU A 403 15.46 -7.06 -18.49
CA GLU A 403 14.79 -8.12 -19.24
C GLU A 403 14.10 -9.11 -18.30
N SER A 404 12.91 -9.56 -18.67
CA SER A 404 12.14 -10.51 -17.88
C SER A 404 11.39 -11.50 -18.76
N THR A 405 11.07 -12.66 -18.22
CA THR A 405 10.19 -13.63 -18.88
C THR A 405 8.88 -13.75 -18.10
N ILE A 406 7.76 -13.74 -18.80
CA ILE A 406 6.43 -13.99 -18.22
C ILE A 406 5.88 -15.32 -18.68
N THR A 407 5.07 -15.94 -17.83
CA THR A 407 4.26 -17.11 -18.20
C THR A 407 2.78 -16.74 -18.21
N LEU A 408 1.93 -17.62 -18.71
CA LEU A 408 0.48 -17.50 -18.57
C LEU A 408 -0.04 -18.88 -18.19
N SER A 409 -0.30 -19.06 -16.90
CA SER A 409 -0.86 -20.28 -16.34
C SER A 409 -1.90 -19.93 -15.26
N GLY A 410 -2.39 -20.93 -14.53
CA GLY A 410 -3.37 -20.74 -13.47
C GLY A 410 -4.64 -21.57 -13.65
N ALA A 411 -5.63 -21.29 -12.81
CA ALA A 411 -6.90 -21.99 -12.79
C ALA A 411 -7.88 -21.51 -13.88
N LEU A 412 -7.71 -20.30 -14.42
CA LEU A 412 -8.51 -19.87 -15.57
C LEU A 412 -8.06 -20.62 -16.83
N PRO A 413 -8.96 -21.30 -17.55
CA PRO A 413 -8.63 -22.03 -18.76
C PRO A 413 -8.49 -21.07 -19.93
N VAL A 414 -7.42 -20.28 -19.97
CA VAL A 414 -7.19 -19.27 -21.00
C VAL A 414 -5.85 -19.48 -21.72
N ALA A 415 -5.76 -19.00 -22.96
CA ALA A 415 -4.55 -19.03 -23.77
C ALA A 415 -4.31 -17.68 -24.44
N ALA A 416 -3.04 -17.29 -24.57
CA ALA A 416 -2.66 -16.10 -25.32
C ALA A 416 -2.87 -16.31 -26.83
N ILE A 417 -3.57 -15.39 -27.47
CA ILE A 417 -3.74 -15.33 -28.92
C ILE A 417 -2.50 -14.67 -29.54
N GLY A 418 -2.08 -13.54 -28.97
CA GLY A 418 -0.93 -12.76 -29.43
C GLY A 418 -0.95 -11.34 -28.86
N PRO A 419 0.15 -10.58 -29.05
CA PRO A 419 0.20 -9.21 -28.59
C PRO A 419 -0.67 -8.29 -29.43
N VAL A 420 -1.19 -7.27 -28.75
CA VAL A 420 -1.99 -6.20 -29.32
C VAL A 420 -1.42 -4.85 -28.89
N ASN A 421 -1.73 -3.79 -29.63
CA ASN A 421 -1.40 -2.43 -29.21
C ASN A 421 -2.37 -1.94 -28.10
N LEU A 422 -2.19 -0.70 -27.65
CA LEU A 422 -3.03 -0.13 -26.59
C LEU A 422 -4.52 0.01 -26.98
N LEU A 423 -4.82 0.01 -28.28
CA LEU A 423 -6.16 0.05 -28.87
C LEU A 423 -6.67 -1.35 -29.25
N GLU A 424 -6.07 -2.40 -28.70
CA GLU A 424 -6.47 -3.80 -28.89
C GLU A 424 -6.30 -4.33 -30.33
N GLN A 425 -5.54 -3.63 -31.17
CA GLN A 425 -5.28 -4.06 -32.55
C GLN A 425 -4.09 -5.05 -32.58
N PRO A 426 -4.18 -6.18 -33.31
CA PRO A 426 -3.11 -7.17 -33.42
C PRO A 426 -1.77 -6.58 -33.87
N GLN A 427 -0.67 -7.10 -33.32
CA GLN A 427 0.69 -6.79 -33.75
C GLN A 427 1.31 -7.98 -34.50
N GLU A 428 2.21 -7.72 -35.45
CA GLU A 428 2.85 -8.76 -36.28
C GLU A 428 3.80 -9.70 -35.49
N LYS A 429 4.24 -9.29 -34.30
CA LYS A 429 5.15 -10.07 -33.47
C LYS A 429 4.39 -11.14 -32.71
N ASN A 430 4.70 -12.43 -32.88
CA ASN A 430 4.03 -13.50 -32.12
C ASN A 430 4.65 -13.77 -30.74
N ALA A 431 5.92 -13.41 -30.53
CA ALA A 431 6.60 -13.66 -29.25
C ALA A 431 6.22 -12.60 -28.20
N TRP A 432 5.61 -13.05 -27.11
CA TRP A 432 5.10 -12.19 -26.03
C TRP A 432 5.67 -12.51 -24.64
N ASN A 433 6.33 -13.65 -24.47
CA ASN A 433 6.80 -14.13 -23.18
C ASN A 433 8.13 -13.49 -22.74
N ALA A 434 8.97 -13.05 -23.68
CA ALA A 434 10.19 -12.28 -23.39
C ALA A 434 9.89 -10.77 -23.41
N LEU A 435 10.13 -10.12 -22.29
CA LEU A 435 9.98 -8.68 -22.09
C LEU A 435 11.33 -7.99 -22.10
N ALA A 436 11.44 -6.92 -22.88
CA ALA A 436 12.53 -5.96 -22.75
C ALA A 436 12.32 -5.05 -21.52
N ALA A 437 13.39 -4.41 -21.07
CA ALA A 437 13.33 -3.38 -20.03
C ALA A 437 12.25 -2.34 -20.33
N TRP A 438 11.42 -2.02 -19.32
CA TRP A 438 10.32 -1.03 -19.41
C TRP A 438 9.24 -1.34 -20.45
N GLN A 439 9.21 -2.55 -21.02
CA GLN A 439 8.25 -2.89 -22.06
C GLN A 439 6.83 -2.95 -21.50
N VAL A 440 5.93 -2.15 -22.07
CA VAL A 440 4.48 -2.33 -21.91
C VAL A 440 4.01 -3.44 -22.85
N LEU A 441 3.34 -4.43 -22.30
CA LEU A 441 2.77 -5.54 -23.04
C LEU A 441 1.25 -5.52 -22.91
N SER A 442 0.55 -5.67 -24.03
CA SER A 442 -0.87 -6.05 -24.06
C SER A 442 -1.04 -7.33 -24.85
N LEU A 443 -1.81 -8.28 -24.32
CA LEU A 443 -2.11 -9.57 -24.92
C LEU A 443 -3.61 -9.74 -25.08
N ALA A 444 -4.02 -10.17 -26.29
CA ALA A 444 -5.34 -10.75 -26.48
C ALA A 444 -5.30 -12.20 -25.98
N ILE A 445 -6.33 -12.57 -25.22
CA ILE A 445 -6.48 -13.85 -24.54
C ILE A 445 -7.87 -14.40 -24.85
N ALA A 446 -7.97 -15.70 -25.11
CA ALA A 446 -9.25 -16.41 -25.29
C ALA A 446 -9.35 -17.64 -24.37
N PRO A 447 -10.56 -18.13 -24.09
CA PRO A 447 -10.76 -19.43 -23.47
C PRO A 447 -10.01 -20.53 -24.25
N SER A 448 -9.28 -21.38 -23.54
CA SER A 448 -8.58 -22.51 -24.10
C SER A 448 -9.58 -23.61 -24.44
N GLN A 449 -9.60 -24.07 -25.70
CA GLN A 449 -10.42 -25.21 -26.12
C GLN A 449 -9.96 -26.55 -25.49
N ALA A 450 -8.77 -26.60 -24.88
CA ALA A 450 -8.17 -27.83 -24.37
C ALA A 450 -8.62 -28.21 -22.93
N LYS A 451 -9.51 -27.44 -22.30
CA LYS A 451 -9.94 -27.65 -20.90
C LYS A 451 -11.44 -27.42 -20.65
N LEU A 452 -12.28 -27.43 -21.69
CA LEU A 452 -13.74 -27.39 -21.55
C LEU A 452 -14.31 -28.79 -21.30
#